data_AF-A0A060A009-F1
#
_entry.id   AF-A0A060A009-F1
#
_cell.length_a   1.000
_cell.length_b   1.000
_cell.length_c   1.000
_cell.angle_alpha   90.00
_cell.angle_beta   90.00
_cell.angle_gamma   90.00
#
_symmetry.space_group_name_H-M   'P 1'
#
loop_
_entity.id
_entity.type
_entity.pdbx_description
1 polymer ?
#
loop_
_entity_poly.entity_id
_entity_poly.type
_entity_poly.pdbx_seq_one_letter_code
_entity_poly.pdbx_strand_id
1 'polypeptide(L)'
;MPLIGQDVTDILCEQYERVVGKDNCVAFESLKLQIPADRHRLHYVKIRVRVHRYPDGRLALFHGPRRLADYDANGQPTPPGIQAVA
;
A
#
# COMPACT_ATOMS: atom_id res chain seq x y z
N MET A 1 -21.75 -14.91 -12.86
CA MET A 1 -20.40 -14.57 -13.36
C MET A 1 -19.41 -14.85 -12.24
N PRO A 2 -18.63 -15.95 -12.27
CA PRO A 2 -17.59 -16.17 -11.26
C PRO A 2 -16.44 -15.20 -11.52
N LEU A 3 -15.96 -14.53 -10.46
CA LEU A 3 -14.84 -13.60 -10.52
C LEU A 3 -13.53 -14.40 -10.50
N ILE A 4 -13.21 -15.05 -11.62
CA ILE A 4 -12.01 -15.87 -11.75
C ILE A 4 -10.82 -14.94 -12.04
N GLY A 5 -9.82 -14.93 -11.16
CA GLY A 5 -8.56 -14.19 -11.35
C GLY A 5 -8.51 -12.77 -10.76
N GLN A 6 -9.46 -12.40 -9.89
CA GLN A 6 -9.27 -11.25 -9.01
C GLN A 6 -9.00 -11.76 -7.60
N ASP A 7 -7.93 -11.27 -7.00
CA ASP A 7 -7.65 -11.54 -5.59
C ASP A 7 -8.76 -10.89 -4.77
N VAL A 8 -9.70 -11.71 -4.30
CA VAL A 8 -10.90 -11.25 -3.57
C VAL A 8 -10.49 -10.41 -2.35
N THR A 9 -9.30 -10.67 -1.82
CA THR A 9 -8.70 -9.93 -0.71
C THR A 9 -8.39 -8.49 -1.06
N ASP A 10 -8.02 -8.15 -2.29
CA ASP A 10 -7.83 -6.76 -2.76
C ASP A 10 -9.17 -6.00 -2.94
N ILE A 11 -10.27 -6.73 -3.11
CA ILE A 11 -11.62 -6.14 -3.25
C ILE A 11 -12.28 -5.96 -1.87
N LEU A 12 -12.06 -6.90 -0.96
CA LEU A 12 -12.65 -6.90 0.39
C LEU A 12 -11.74 -6.29 1.46
N CYS A 13 -10.55 -5.80 1.10
CA CYS A 13 -9.68 -5.11 2.05
C CYS A 13 -10.30 -3.80 2.53
N GLU A 14 -9.98 -3.41 3.77
CA GLU A 14 -10.35 -2.11 4.29
C GLU A 14 -9.49 -1.02 3.63
N GLN A 15 -10.14 0.00 3.05
CA GLN A 15 -9.45 1.07 2.33
C GLN A 15 -9.52 2.38 3.11
N TYR A 16 -8.36 2.94 3.42
CA TYR A 16 -8.23 4.19 4.16
C TYR A 16 -7.51 5.24 3.35
N GLU A 17 -8.14 6.41 3.17
CA GLU A 17 -7.46 7.56 2.57
C GLU A 17 -6.60 8.27 3.60
N ARG A 18 -5.31 8.46 3.26
CA ARG A 18 -4.32 9.16 4.09
C ARG A 18 -3.50 10.13 3.26
N VAL A 19 -2.93 11.12 3.94
CA VAL A 19 -2.05 12.11 3.31
C VAL A 19 -0.61 11.78 3.68
N VAL A 20 0.27 11.77 2.69
CA VAL A 20 1.70 11.56 2.89
C VAL A 20 2.31 12.77 3.59
N GLY A 21 3.00 12.52 4.70
CA GLY A 21 3.75 13.53 5.45
C GLY A 21 4.96 14.07 4.70
N LYS A 22 5.63 15.07 5.30
CA LYS A 22 6.82 15.69 4.71
C LYS A 22 7.98 14.70 4.53
N ASP A 23 8.06 13.71 5.42
CA ASP A 23 9.13 12.70 5.44
C ASP A 23 8.83 11.50 4.53
N ASN A 24 7.89 11.66 3.58
CA ASN A 24 7.41 10.59 2.70
C ASN A 24 6.84 9.37 3.47
N CYS A 25 6.34 9.63 4.68
CA CYS A 25 5.71 8.65 5.56
C CYS A 25 4.20 8.85 5.59
N VAL A 26 3.48 7.74 5.70
CA VAL A 26 2.04 7.73 5.97
C VAL A 26 1.82 7.22 7.38
N ALA A 27 1.20 8.05 8.22
CA ALA A 27 0.78 7.64 9.54
C ALA A 27 -0.55 6.87 9.42
N PHE A 28 -0.54 5.63 9.89
CA PHE A 28 -1.72 4.77 9.91
C PHE A 28 -1.79 4.08 11.27
N GLU A 29 -2.81 4.42 12.07
CA GLU A 29 -2.94 3.96 13.46
C GLU A 29 -1.66 4.25 14.27
N SER A 30 -0.97 3.22 14.76
CA SER A 30 0.31 3.32 15.47
C SER A 30 1.53 3.03 14.57
N LEU A 31 1.31 2.89 13.26
CA LEU A 31 2.34 2.54 12.28
C LEU A 31 2.76 3.76 11.44
N LYS A 32 4.04 3.78 11.08
CA LYS A 32 4.63 4.75 10.15
C LYS A 32 5.09 4.01 8.90
N LEU A 33 4.30 4.13 7.84
CA LEU A 33 4.54 3.45 6.57
C LEU A 33 5.40 4.36 5.67
N GLN A 34 6.69 4.05 5.57
CA GLN A 34 7.65 4.83 4.77
C GLN A 34 7.55 4.45 3.30
N ILE A 35 7.19 5.41 2.44
CA ILE A 35 7.20 5.20 0.99
C ILE A 35 8.67 5.18 0.52
N PRO A 36 9.13 4.09 -0.10
CA PRO A 36 10.48 3.99 -0.63
C PRO A 36 10.69 4.98 -1.78
N ALA A 37 11.94 5.40 -1.98
CA ALA A 37 12.28 6.27 -3.09
C ALA A 37 12.09 5.53 -4.43
N ASP A 38 11.19 6.04 -5.27
CA ASP A 38 10.98 5.52 -6.62
C ASP A 38 12.12 5.94 -7.55
N ARG A 39 12.44 5.11 -8.55
CA ARG A 39 13.39 5.44 -9.64
C ARG A 39 13.02 6.74 -10.37
N HIS A 40 11.74 7.10 -10.38
CA HIS A 40 11.23 8.32 -11.02
C HIS A 40 11.33 9.59 -10.15
N ARG A 41 11.90 9.52 -8.94
CA ARG A 41 12.06 10.68 -8.02
C ARG A 41 10.78 11.50 -7.82
N LEU A 42 9.61 10.86 -7.84
CA LEU A 42 8.34 11.54 -7.62
C LEU A 42 8.26 11.99 -6.16
N HIS A 43 7.93 13.27 -5.96
CA HIS A 43 7.68 13.82 -4.63
C HIS A 43 6.24 13.48 -4.23
N TYR A 44 6.07 12.47 -3.37
CA TYR A 44 4.75 12.09 -2.86
C TYR A 44 4.28 12.92 -1.66
N VAL A 45 5.09 13.90 -1.23
CA VAL A 45 4.76 14.78 -0.10
C VAL A 45 3.43 15.50 -0.33
N LYS A 46 2.52 15.44 0.65
CA LYS A 46 1.14 15.98 0.61
C LYS A 46 0.19 15.32 -0.39
N ILE A 47 0.57 14.23 -1.04
CA ILE A 47 -0.33 13.49 -1.93
C ILE A 47 -1.29 12.63 -1.09
N ARG A 48 -2.53 12.50 -1.58
CA ARG A 48 -3.52 11.57 -1.03
C ARG A 48 -3.25 10.17 -1.57
N VAL A 49 -3.11 9.22 -0.65
CA VAL A 49 -2.84 7.81 -0.92
C VAL A 49 -3.87 6.94 -0.23
N ARG A 50 -4.06 5.73 -0.73
CA ARG A 50 -4.93 4.72 -0.12
C ARG A 50 -4.08 3.67 0.57
N VAL A 51 -4.37 3.43 1.83
CA VAL A 51 -3.83 2.31 2.60
C VAL A 51 -4.88 1.20 2.55
N HIS A 52 -4.52 0.06 1.98
CA HIS A 52 -5.31 -1.15 2.00
C HIS A 52 -4.85 -2.00 3.18
N ARG A 53 -5.76 -2.36 4.08
CA ARG A 53 -5.52 -3.31 5.17
C ARG A 53 -6.21 -4.62 4.83
N TYR A 54 -5.40 -5.66 4.70
CA TYR A 54 -5.87 -7.02 4.48
C TYR A 54 -6.28 -7.67 5.80
N PRO A 55 -7.14 -8.71 5.77
CA PRO A 55 -7.59 -9.42 6.98
C PRO A 55 -6.43 -10.00 7.81
N ASP A 56 -5.34 -10.40 7.16
CA ASP A 56 -4.13 -10.93 7.82
C ASP A 56 -3.27 -9.82 8.47
N GLY A 57 -3.73 -8.57 8.47
CA GLY A 57 -3.03 -7.42 9.02
C GLY A 57 -1.97 -6.81 8.11
N ARG A 58 -1.66 -7.45 6.98
CA ARG A 58 -0.78 -6.87 5.95
C ARG A 58 -1.36 -5.55 5.42
N LEU A 59 -0.48 -4.67 4.99
CA LEU A 59 -0.85 -3.35 4.48
C LEU A 59 -0.25 -3.15 3.10
N ALA A 60 -1.01 -2.55 2.19
CA ALA A 60 -0.50 -2.10 0.90
C ALA A 60 -0.84 -0.63 0.70
N LEU A 61 0.06 0.10 0.04
CA LEU A 61 -0.07 1.54 -0.11
C LEU A 61 -0.16 1.89 -1.59
N PHE A 62 -1.21 2.60 -1.96
CA PHE A 62 -1.58 2.87 -3.34
C PHE A 62 -1.70 4.37 -3.62
N HIS A 63 -1.28 4.75 -4.82
CA HIS A 63 -1.57 6.04 -5.42
C HIS A 63 -2.28 5.83 -6.75
N GLY A 64 -3.61 5.99 -6.75
CA GLY A 64 -4.45 5.60 -7.88
C GLY A 64 -4.34 4.08 -8.16
N PRO A 65 -4.15 3.64 -9.41
CA PRO A 65 -3.98 2.22 -9.74
C PRO A 65 -2.58 1.68 -9.38
N ARG A 66 -1.66 2.54 -8.93
CA ARG A 66 -0.27 2.16 -8.69
C ARG A 66 -0.06 1.75 -7.23
N ARG A 67 0.38 0.51 -7.03
CA ARG A 67 0.91 0.04 -5.74
C ARG A 67 2.32 0.61 -5.53
N LEU A 68 2.52 1.34 -4.44
CA LEU A 68 3.78 2.01 -4.08
C LEU A 68 4.68 1.11 -3.22
N ALA A 69 4.09 0.42 -2.25
CA ALA A 69 4.79 -0.47 -1.34
C ALA A 69 3.83 -1.43 -0.63
N ASP A 70 4.36 -2.57 -0.20
CA ASP A 70 3.71 -3.57 0.65
C ASP A 70 4.39 -3.59 2.02
N TYR A 71 3.61 -3.84 3.06
CA TYR A 71 4.07 -3.92 4.43
C TYR A 71 3.46 -5.12 5.14
N ASP A 72 4.21 -5.67 6.09
CA ASP A 72 3.69 -6.68 7.00
C ASP A 72 2.74 -6.05 8.04
N ALA A 73 2.18 -6.89 8.92
CA ALA A 73 1.30 -6.43 10.00
C ALA A 73 1.99 -5.53 11.04
N ASN A 74 3.32 -5.50 11.06
CA ASN A 74 4.11 -4.63 11.93
C ASN A 74 4.48 -3.30 11.24
N GLY A 75 4.02 -3.08 9.99
CA GLY A 75 4.36 -1.90 9.20
C GLY A 75 5.79 -1.91 8.65
N GLN A 76 6.46 -3.06 8.64
CA GLN A 76 7.77 -3.21 7.99
C GLN A 76 7.60 -3.40 6.49
N PRO A 77 8.39 -2.69 5.65
CA PRO A 77 8.32 -2.84 4.22
C PRO A 77 8.69 -4.26 3.83
N THR A 78 7.77 -4.93 3.14
CA THR A 78 8.06 -6.22 2.53
C THR A 78 8.82 -5.93 1.24
N PRO A 79 9.95 -6.62 0.95
CA PRO A 79 10.59 -6.47 -0.35
C PRO A 79 9.54 -6.72 -1.44
N PRO A 80 9.62 -6.04 -2.61
CA PRO A 80 8.70 -6.26 -3.71
C PRO A 80 8.87 -7.72 -4.18
N GLY A 81 8.11 -8.61 -3.56
CA GLY A 81 7.90 -9.96 -4.03
C GLY A 81 7.15 -9.77 -5.32
N ILE A 82 7.82 -10.10 -6.42
CA ILE A 82 7.18 -10.23 -7.73
C ILE A 82 5.99 -11.17 -7.51
N GLN A 83 4.78 -10.62 -7.41
CA GLN A 83 3.58 -11.42 -7.59
C GLN A 83 3.53 -11.73 -9.07
N ALA A 84 4.28 -12.77 -9.44
CA ALA A 84 4.18 -13.44 -10.72
C ALA A 84 2.74 -13.94 -10.82
N VAL A 85 1.99 -13.29 -11.69
CA VAL A 85 0.68 -13.75 -12.13
C VAL A 85 0.93 -15.05 -12.90
N ALA A 86 0.45 -16.17 -12.35
CA ALA A 86 0.36 -17.45 -13.05
C ALA A 86 -0.89 -17.48 -13.95
#